data_AF-M5EAB6-F1
#
_entry.id   AF-M5EAB6-F1
#
_cell.length_a   1.000
_cell.length_b   1.000
_cell.length_c   1.000
_cell.angle_alpha   90.00
_cell.angle_beta   90.00
_cell.angle_gamma   90.00
#
_symmetry.space_group_name_H-M   'P 1'
#
loop_
_entity.id
_entity.type
_entity.pdbx_description
1 polymer ?
#
loop_
_entity_poly.entity_id
_entity_poly.type
_entity_poly.pdbx_seq_one_letter_code
_entity_poly.pdbx_strand_id
1 'polypeptide(L)'
;MAKSLRASSKLAARNRKRYTETSDYAVTAAARLQQVSERLKQRMNQPKLSELEADKSDDAEDEAMETKSTPEAGTMQVDGAEGEAPRKISTSAPRGSRKEQWRKSRGLSMHRKSSSKSGRAKRRR
;
A
#
# COMPACT_ATOMS: atom_id res chain seq x y z
N MET A 1 18.70 16.60 43.52
CA MET A 1 17.76 15.55 43.07
C MET A 1 18.03 15.19 41.61
N ALA A 2 18.07 13.93 41.25
CA ALA A 2 18.18 13.51 39.85
C ALA A 2 16.89 13.85 39.08
N LYS A 3 17.01 14.15 37.79
CA LYS A 3 15.86 14.38 36.90
C LYS A 3 15.23 13.05 36.50
N SER A 4 13.90 12.93 36.56
CA SER A 4 13.18 11.73 36.14
C SER A 4 13.28 11.49 34.63
N LEU A 5 12.98 10.27 34.17
CA LEU A 5 12.96 9.94 32.73
C LEU A 5 11.98 10.81 31.94
N ARG A 6 10.88 11.23 32.57
CA ARG A 6 9.83 12.06 31.97
C ARG A 6 10.02 13.56 32.24
N ALA A 7 11.13 13.96 32.87
CA ALA A 7 11.40 15.37 33.12
C ALA A 7 11.46 16.15 31.80
N SER A 8 10.73 17.26 31.72
CA SER A 8 10.57 18.06 30.49
C SER A 8 11.93 18.44 29.86
N SER A 9 12.89 18.90 30.69
CA SER A 9 14.24 19.23 30.20
C SER A 9 14.99 18.05 29.57
N LYS A 10 14.81 16.83 30.09
CA LYS A 10 15.40 15.61 29.51
C LYS A 10 14.70 15.22 28.21
N LEU A 11 13.37 15.31 28.16
CA LEU A 11 12.60 15.02 26.93
C LEU A 11 12.95 16.01 25.82
N ALA A 12 13.02 17.31 26.12
CA ALA A 12 13.41 18.34 25.15
C ALA A 12 14.81 18.08 24.56
N ALA A 13 15.79 17.73 25.41
CA ALA A 13 17.13 17.38 24.95
C ALA A 13 17.14 16.12 24.05
N ARG A 14 16.36 15.10 24.39
CA ARG A 14 16.22 13.89 23.55
C ARG A 14 15.55 14.20 22.22
N ASN A 15 14.51 15.01 22.23
CA ASN A 15 13.79 15.39 21.01
C ASN A 15 14.71 16.18 20.08
N ARG A 16 15.50 17.12 20.61
CA ARG A 16 16.49 17.85 19.82
C ARG A 16 17.49 16.90 19.14
N LYS A 17 17.97 15.88 19.86
CA LYS A 17 18.88 14.86 19.30
C LYS A 17 18.23 13.96 18.25
N ARG A 18 16.91 13.77 18.26
CA ARG A 18 16.22 12.81 17.39
C ARG A 18 15.63 13.45 16.14
N TYR A 19 15.12 14.67 16.25
CA TYR A 19 14.26 15.27 15.24
C TYR A 19 14.89 16.50 14.56
N THR A 20 16.10 16.90 14.93
CA THR A 20 16.82 17.91 14.15
C THR A 20 17.43 17.23 12.93
N GLU A 21 17.24 17.85 11.76
CA GLU A 21 17.65 17.27 10.47
C GLU A 21 19.15 16.99 10.40
N THR A 22 19.95 17.79 11.08
CA THR A 22 21.41 17.67 11.15
C THR A 22 21.90 16.70 12.22
N SER A 23 21.01 16.07 12.99
CA SER A 23 21.43 15.12 14.02
C SER A 23 21.82 13.76 13.44
N ASP A 24 22.85 13.14 14.00
CA ASP A 24 23.31 11.80 13.59
C ASP A 24 22.19 10.75 13.66
N TYR A 25 21.27 10.89 14.62
CA TYR A 25 20.11 9.99 14.74
C TYR A 25 19.16 10.12 13.54
N ALA A 26 18.86 11.34 13.10
CA ALA A 26 18.01 11.57 11.94
C ALA A 26 18.69 11.09 10.65
N VAL A 27 19.97 11.40 10.47
CA VAL A 27 20.76 11.01 9.29
C VAL A 27 20.86 9.49 9.18
N THR A 28 21.23 8.80 10.27
CA THR A 28 21.34 7.33 10.25
C THR A 28 19.99 6.64 10.07
N ALA A 29 18.90 7.20 10.61
CA ALA A 29 17.56 6.67 10.37
C ALA A 29 17.15 6.84 8.90
N ALA A 30 17.40 8.01 8.30
CA ALA A 30 17.10 8.27 6.90
C ALA A 30 17.87 7.33 5.96
N ALA A 31 19.17 7.13 6.19
CA ALA A 31 20.00 6.21 5.41
C ALA A 31 19.46 4.76 5.46
N ARG A 32 19.04 4.27 6.64
CA ARG A 32 18.43 2.93 6.76
C ARG A 32 17.11 2.83 6.00
N LEU A 33 16.27 3.87 6.05
CA LEU A 33 15.01 3.89 5.32
C LEU A 33 15.24 3.88 3.80
N GLN A 34 16.23 4.60 3.31
CA GLN A 34 16.61 4.59 1.89
C GLN A 34 17.06 3.19 1.46
N GLN A 35 17.98 2.56 2.20
CA GLN A 35 18.45 1.19 1.92
C GLN A 35 17.30 0.18 1.88
N VAL A 36 16.36 0.27 2.82
CA VAL A 36 15.18 -0.62 2.82
C VAL A 36 14.30 -0.34 1.61
N SER A 37 14.07 0.92 1.26
CA SER A 37 13.25 1.27 0.09
C SER A 37 13.87 0.78 -1.22
N GLU A 38 15.19 0.85 -1.36
CA GLU A 38 15.94 0.37 -2.51
C GLU A 38 15.84 -1.16 -2.63
N ARG A 39 16.06 -1.88 -1.52
CA ARG A 39 15.89 -3.34 -1.48
C ARG A 39 14.48 -3.77 -1.84
N LEU A 40 13.47 -3.03 -1.37
CA LEU A 40 12.08 -3.33 -1.72
C LEU A 40 11.80 -3.10 -3.21
N LYS A 41 12.29 -2.00 -3.80
CA LYS A 41 12.18 -1.75 -5.24
C LYS A 41 12.87 -2.84 -6.06
N GLN A 42 14.04 -3.30 -5.63
CA GLN A 42 14.74 -4.42 -6.27
C GLN A 42 13.91 -5.71 -6.20
N ARG A 43 13.35 -6.02 -5.02
CA ARG A 43 12.51 -7.22 -4.82
C ARG A 43 11.17 -7.16 -5.55
N MET A 44 10.63 -5.98 -5.83
CA MET A 44 9.38 -5.85 -6.59
C MET A 44 9.56 -6.26 -8.06
N ASN A 45 10.75 -6.07 -8.62
CA ASN A 45 11.06 -6.44 -10.00
C ASN A 45 11.60 -7.87 -10.14
N GLN A 46 11.85 -8.54 -9.01
CA GLN A 46 12.30 -9.94 -8.99
C GLN A 46 11.09 -10.85 -8.74
N PRO A 47 11.00 -12.01 -9.40
CA PRO A 47 9.98 -13.00 -9.08
C PRO A 47 10.14 -13.44 -7.63
N LYS A 48 9.03 -13.82 -7.00
CA LYS A 48 9.10 -14.28 -5.61
C LYS A 48 9.92 -15.56 -5.57
N LEU A 49 10.74 -15.74 -4.55
CA LEU A 49 11.54 -16.97 -4.38
C LEU A 49 10.66 -18.24 -4.41
N SER A 50 9.41 -18.14 -3.96
CA SER A 50 8.42 -19.24 -4.04
C SER A 50 8.02 -19.61 -5.48
N GLU A 51 8.08 -18.67 -6.42
CA GLU A 51 7.82 -18.92 -7.85
C GLU A 51 9.07 -19.54 -8.51
N LEU A 52 10.27 -19.13 -8.10
CA LEU A 52 11.54 -19.69 -8.59
C LEU A 52 11.86 -21.10 -8.04
N GLU A 53 11.42 -21.43 -6.82
CA GLU A 53 11.57 -22.77 -6.25
C GLU A 53 10.62 -23.78 -6.89
N ALA A 54 9.47 -23.33 -7.41
CA ALA A 54 8.55 -24.18 -8.18
C ALA A 54 9.10 -24.52 -9.58
N ASP A 55 9.80 -23.57 -10.21
CA ASP A 55 10.39 -23.75 -11.55
C ASP A 55 11.61 -24.71 -11.54
N LYS A 56 12.36 -24.75 -10.43
CA LYS A 56 13.56 -25.62 -10.30
C LYS A 56 13.26 -27.08 -9.96
N SER A 57 12.01 -27.40 -9.61
CA SER A 57 11.57 -28.79 -9.41
C SER A 57 11.03 -29.44 -10.68
N ASP A 58 10.80 -28.68 -11.75
CA ASP A 58 10.30 -29.19 -13.03
C ASP A 58 11.37 -29.22 -14.14
N ASP A 59 12.47 -28.48 -13.99
CA ASP A 59 13.53 -28.35 -15.02
C ASP A 59 14.64 -29.43 -14.93
N ALA A 60 14.25 -30.69 -14.73
CA ALA A 60 15.17 -31.83 -14.83
C ALA A 60 14.64 -33.01 -15.68
N GLU A 61 13.41 -32.95 -16.19
CA GLU A 61 12.84 -33.98 -17.06
C GLU A 61 11.89 -33.39 -18.12
N ASP A 62 12.35 -32.54 -19.05
CA ASP A 62 11.67 -32.43 -20.36
C ASP A 62 12.44 -31.69 -21.49
N GLU A 63 13.75 -31.94 -21.66
CA GLU A 63 14.43 -31.60 -22.93
C GLU A 63 14.11 -32.61 -24.05
N ALA A 64 12.82 -32.93 -24.28
CA ALA A 64 12.41 -33.85 -25.34
C ALA A 64 10.98 -33.66 -25.90
N MET A 65 10.52 -32.44 -26.17
CA MET A 65 9.44 -32.21 -27.16
C MET A 65 9.44 -30.74 -27.60
N GLU A 66 10.03 -30.46 -28.76
CA GLU A 66 9.27 -30.23 -29.98
C GLU A 66 8.34 -28.99 -29.91
N THR A 67 8.88 -27.92 -30.50
CA THR A 67 8.22 -26.86 -31.27
C THR A 67 6.69 -26.68 -31.17
N LYS A 68 6.29 -25.40 -31.09
CA LYS A 68 5.07 -24.80 -31.67
C LYS A 68 3.93 -24.56 -30.68
N SER A 69 3.97 -23.40 -30.02
CA SER A 69 2.81 -22.48 -29.92
C SER A 69 3.13 -21.25 -29.06
N THR A 70 3.47 -20.15 -29.73
CA THR A 70 3.12 -18.81 -29.24
C THR A 70 1.60 -18.71 -29.10
N PRO A 71 1.13 -18.14 -27.98
CA PRO A 71 0.22 -17.01 -28.12
C PRO A 71 0.68 -15.82 -27.26
N GLU A 72 0.84 -14.70 -27.96
CA GLU A 72 0.59 -13.33 -27.50
C GLU A 72 1.30 -12.85 -26.23
N ALA A 73 2.45 -12.22 -26.48
CA ALA A 73 2.84 -11.03 -25.75
C ALA A 73 1.67 -10.03 -25.76
N GLY A 74 1.00 -9.86 -24.62
CA GLY A 74 0.02 -8.79 -24.40
C GLY A 74 0.70 -7.43 -24.46
N THR A 75 0.92 -6.94 -25.68
CA THR A 75 1.22 -5.56 -25.97
C THR A 75 0.05 -4.72 -25.44
N MET A 76 0.31 -3.87 -24.45
CA MET A 76 -0.62 -2.80 -24.12
C MET A 76 -0.68 -1.85 -25.32
N GLN A 77 -1.54 -2.17 -26.30
CA GLN A 77 -1.99 -1.24 -27.31
C GLN A 77 -2.62 -0.04 -26.58
N VAL A 78 -1.93 1.11 -26.63
CA VAL A 78 -2.56 2.41 -26.45
C VAL A 78 -3.17 2.75 -27.80
N ASP A 79 -4.36 2.23 -28.05
CA ASP A 79 -5.19 2.67 -29.16
C ASP A 79 -6.04 3.86 -28.73
N GLY A 80 -5.94 4.95 -29.49
CA GLY A 80 -6.99 5.95 -29.57
C GLY A 80 -6.74 7.25 -28.82
N ALA A 81 -5.72 8.01 -29.25
CA ALA A 81 -5.86 9.45 -29.25
C ALA A 81 -6.85 9.85 -30.35
N GLU A 82 -8.15 9.92 -30.02
CA GLU A 82 -9.13 10.78 -30.71
C GLU A 82 -10.44 10.91 -29.89
N GLY A 83 -10.66 12.09 -29.30
CA GLY A 83 -11.98 12.72 -29.20
C GLY A 83 -13.10 12.10 -28.35
N GLU A 84 -12.95 11.94 -27.04
CA GLU A 84 -14.10 12.04 -26.13
C GLU A 84 -13.64 12.57 -24.75
N ALA A 85 -14.31 13.60 -24.22
CA ALA A 85 -13.98 14.17 -22.91
C ALA A 85 -13.95 13.06 -21.84
N PRO A 86 -13.03 13.09 -20.86
CA PRO A 86 -12.88 12.01 -19.89
C PRO A 86 -14.21 11.82 -19.15
N ARG A 87 -14.88 10.70 -19.45
CA ARG A 87 -16.12 10.32 -18.76
C ARG A 87 -15.77 10.22 -17.28
N LYS A 88 -16.47 10.97 -16.43
CA LYS A 88 -16.27 10.92 -14.97
C LYS A 88 -16.63 9.52 -14.50
N ILE A 89 -15.62 8.67 -14.32
CA ILE A 89 -15.79 7.33 -13.75
C ILE A 89 -16.17 7.53 -12.29
N SER A 90 -17.46 7.40 -11.97
CA SER A 90 -17.89 7.48 -10.57
C SER A 90 -17.51 6.19 -9.85
N THR A 91 -16.52 6.27 -8.97
CA THR A 91 -16.15 5.18 -8.05
C THR A 91 -17.20 4.94 -6.95
N SER A 92 -18.37 5.59 -7.05
CA SER A 92 -19.48 5.49 -6.10
C SER A 92 -20.44 4.34 -6.39
N ALA A 93 -20.13 3.47 -7.35
CA ALA A 93 -20.96 2.31 -7.65
C ALA A 93 -21.09 1.38 -6.43
N PRO A 94 -22.20 0.63 -6.29
CA PRO A 94 -22.41 -0.30 -5.17
C PRO A 94 -21.27 -1.32 -5.11
N ARG A 95 -20.69 -1.52 -3.92
CA ARG A 95 -19.51 -2.38 -3.72
C ARG A 95 -19.89 -3.86 -3.58
N GLY A 96 -21.17 -4.21 -3.75
CA GLY A 96 -21.66 -5.58 -3.72
C GLY A 96 -21.47 -6.26 -2.36
N SER A 97 -21.26 -5.48 -1.28
CA SER A 97 -21.01 -6.06 0.05
C SER A 97 -22.24 -6.83 0.54
N ARG A 98 -22.02 -7.94 1.23
CA ARG A 98 -23.12 -8.74 1.84
C ARG A 98 -24.06 -7.90 2.72
N LYS A 99 -23.53 -6.86 3.36
CA LYS A 99 -24.31 -5.89 4.14
C LYS A 99 -25.21 -5.01 3.26
N GLU A 100 -24.73 -4.58 2.09
CA GLU A 100 -25.53 -3.81 1.13
C GLU A 100 -26.65 -4.68 0.56
N GLN A 101 -26.35 -5.94 0.23
CA GLN A 101 -27.34 -6.92 -0.25
C GLN A 101 -28.41 -7.21 0.81
N TRP A 102 -28.02 -7.45 2.07
CA TRP A 102 -28.95 -7.66 3.18
C TRP A 102 -29.82 -6.43 3.47
N ARG A 103 -29.26 -5.22 3.36
CA ARG A 103 -30.03 -3.98 3.53
C ARG A 103 -31.01 -3.78 2.38
N LYS A 104 -30.58 -4.02 1.14
CA LYS A 104 -31.43 -3.96 -0.06
C LYS A 104 -32.61 -4.96 0.05
N SER A 105 -32.35 -6.20 0.47
CA SER A 105 -33.41 -7.21 0.64
C SER A 105 -34.38 -6.91 1.78
N ARG A 106 -33.98 -6.04 2.72
CA ARG A 106 -34.80 -5.61 3.86
C ARG A 106 -35.35 -4.18 3.70
N GLY A 107 -35.21 -3.57 2.51
CA GLY A 107 -35.70 -2.22 2.23
C GLY A 107 -34.99 -1.09 3.01
N LEU A 108 -33.83 -1.37 3.62
CA LEU A 108 -33.05 -0.38 4.36
C LEU A 108 -32.11 0.41 3.44
N SER A 109 -31.94 1.70 3.72
CA SER A 109 -31.03 2.59 2.97
C SER A 109 -29.60 2.06 2.91
N MET A 110 -28.92 2.13 1.76
CA MET A 110 -27.54 1.64 1.63
C MET A 110 -26.56 2.37 2.56
N HIS A 111 -26.75 3.67 2.76
CA HIS A 111 -25.96 4.49 3.68
C HIS A 111 -26.66 4.64 5.03
N ARG A 112 -25.91 4.56 6.14
CA ARG A 112 -26.42 4.93 7.46
C ARG A 112 -26.55 6.45 7.50
N LYS A 113 -27.68 7.00 7.95
CA LYS A 113 -27.79 8.46 8.15
C LYS A 113 -26.67 8.89 9.11
N SER A 114 -25.72 9.70 8.64
CA SER A 114 -24.64 10.20 9.49
C SER A 114 -25.25 11.15 10.51
N SER A 115 -25.33 10.77 11.78
CA SER A 115 -25.65 11.74 12.82
C SER A 115 -24.46 12.71 12.93
N SER A 116 -24.73 14.01 12.81
CA SER A 116 -23.70 15.06 12.76
C SER A 116 -22.83 15.18 14.02
N LYS A 117 -23.02 14.30 15.01
CA LYS A 117 -22.44 14.37 16.35
C LYS A 117 -21.74 13.09 16.81
N SER A 118 -21.65 12.03 16.01
CA SER A 118 -21.12 10.72 16.45
C SER A 118 -19.59 10.58 16.53
N GLY A 119 -18.81 11.63 16.26
CA GLY A 119 -17.34 11.52 16.24
C GLY A 119 -16.56 12.75 16.65
N ARG A 120 -17.21 13.85 17.07
CA ARG A 120 -16.48 15.02 17.56
C ARG A 120 -16.19 14.83 19.04
N ALA A 121 -14.99 14.35 19.36
CA ALA A 121 -14.45 14.40 20.72
C ALA A 121 -14.56 15.85 21.22
N LYS A 122 -15.33 16.07 22.29
CA LYS A 122 -15.45 17.36 22.95
C LYS A 122 -14.08 17.69 23.53
N ARG A 123 -13.28 18.48 22.80
CA ARG A 123 -11.99 18.98 23.30
C ARG A 123 -12.27 19.75 24.58
N ARG A 124 -11.93 19.16 25.73
CA ARG A 124 -11.86 19.87 27.00
C ARG A 124 -10.71 20.87 26.84
N ARG A 125 -11.04 22.16 26.90
CA ARG A 125 -10.06 23.23 27.01
C ARG A 125 -9.43 23.18 28.40
#